data_AF-A0A920FPX0-F1
#
_entry.id   AF-A0A920FPX0-F1
#
_cell.length_a   1.000
_cell.length_b   1.000
_cell.length_c   1.000
_cell.angle_alpha   90.00
_cell.angle_beta   90.00
_cell.angle_gamma   90.00
#
_symmetry.space_group_name_H-M   'P 1'
#
loop_
_entity.id
_entity.type
_entity.pdbx_description
1 polymer ?
#
loop_
_entity_poly.entity_id
_entity_poly.type
_entity_poly.pdbx_seq_one_letter_code
_entity_poly.pdbx_strand_id
1 'polypeptide(L)'
;MKLLFILFLALFSNSAFTQTLKNSDDNFINLTNEIKGDQKTSNDVKNDKKIDKKSDNETKKIEPVMIGKLEIPSLGSIGVETSLNKKKGLNLWSNFTANDAIKYLNLLPNKISSRSYQRFLNEVYASTSEPPKGNSDEISKFLETRLVKLALNGQTDYLIKIISQLPDSPKWERWKKWYVIHHFLVKDDTNACLKISNTIKNYDSIFWKKANLLCLILQRNLSEANFIYDVMRSQNLLDDTFETLIDKILNEKQLEKFQF
;
A
#
# COMPACT_ATOMS: atom_id res chain seq x y z
N MET A 1 5.88 27.67 7.90
CA MET A 1 6.11 26.43 7.11
C MET A 1 6.89 25.34 7.84
N LYS A 2 7.85 25.64 8.74
CA LYS A 2 8.54 24.61 9.55
C LYS A 2 7.71 24.05 10.72
N LEU A 3 6.70 24.77 11.23
CA LEU A 3 5.90 24.34 12.40
C LEU A 3 4.90 23.22 12.08
N LEU A 4 4.27 23.22 10.90
CA LEU A 4 3.30 22.18 10.50
C LEU A 4 3.95 20.81 10.30
N PHE A 5 5.23 20.79 9.91
CA PHE A 5 6.01 19.57 9.69
C PHE A 5 6.39 18.88 11.01
N ILE A 6 6.60 19.65 12.08
CA ILE A 6 6.94 19.15 13.41
C ILE A 6 5.68 18.60 14.12
N LEU A 7 4.52 19.25 13.96
CA LEU A 7 3.26 18.75 14.52
C LEU A 7 2.86 17.39 13.91
N PHE A 8 3.08 17.19 12.61
CA PHE A 8 2.70 15.95 11.93
C PHE A 8 3.55 14.73 12.35
N LEU A 9 4.83 14.94 12.67
CA LEU A 9 5.72 13.88 13.17
C LEU A 9 5.32 13.41 14.59
N ALA A 10 4.85 14.32 15.45
CA ALA A 10 4.39 14.00 16.80
C ALA A 10 3.07 13.21 16.82
N LEU A 11 2.18 13.44 15.84
CA LEU A 11 0.87 12.77 15.74
C LEU A 11 0.97 11.27 15.36
N PHE A 12 2.11 10.84 14.80
CA PHE A 12 2.30 9.45 14.36
C PHE A 12 3.50 8.75 15.02
N SER A 13 4.31 9.45 15.82
CA SER A 13 5.53 8.90 16.43
C SER A 13 5.29 7.82 17.49
N ASN A 14 4.10 7.78 18.13
CA ASN A 14 3.79 6.78 19.16
C ASN A 14 3.50 5.36 18.61
N SER A 15 3.68 5.11 17.32
CA SER A 15 3.49 3.78 16.71
C SER A 15 4.70 3.26 15.91
N ALA A 16 5.80 4.02 15.86
CA ALA A 16 6.92 3.68 14.98
C ALA A 16 7.87 2.62 15.55
N PHE A 17 7.84 2.37 16.87
CA PHE A 17 8.67 1.35 17.52
C PHE A 17 7.90 0.75 18.70
N THR A 18 8.02 -0.56 18.90
CA THR A 18 7.34 -1.41 19.90
C THR A 18 5.83 -1.62 19.71
N GLN A 19 5.47 -2.68 18.98
CA GLN A 19 4.32 -3.50 19.35
C GLN A 19 4.74 -4.98 19.34
N THR A 20 4.96 -5.50 20.54
CA THR A 20 4.78 -6.92 20.86
C THR A 20 3.36 -7.34 20.47
N LEU A 21 3.24 -8.44 19.74
CA LEU A 21 1.97 -9.12 19.45
C LEU A 21 1.22 -9.37 20.76
N LYS A 22 0.07 -8.73 20.92
CA LYS A 22 -0.94 -9.15 21.89
C LYS A 22 -2.29 -9.16 21.17
N ASN A 23 -2.82 -10.37 20.97
CA ASN A 23 -4.20 -10.60 20.54
C ASN A 23 -5.14 -9.91 21.53
N SER A 24 -6.09 -9.13 21.01
CA SER A 24 -7.30 -8.76 21.73
C SER A 24 -8.47 -9.19 20.87
N ASP A 25 -9.17 -10.21 21.35
CA ASP A 25 -10.49 -10.59 20.88
C ASP A 25 -11.46 -9.49 21.31
N ASP A 26 -11.97 -8.70 20.37
CA ASP A 26 -13.07 -7.79 20.65
C ASP A 26 -14.15 -7.98 19.56
N ASN A 27 -15.23 -8.62 19.99
CA ASN A 27 -16.46 -8.80 19.24
C ASN A 27 -17.04 -7.44 18.84
N PHE A 28 -17.27 -7.24 17.55
CA PHE A 28 -18.19 -6.19 17.10
C PHE A 28 -19.18 -6.71 16.07
N ILE A 29 -20.44 -6.32 16.29
CA ILE A 29 -21.64 -6.70 15.57
C ILE A 29 -21.60 -6.06 14.16
N ASN A 30 -21.61 -6.89 13.13
CA ASN A 30 -21.66 -6.46 11.73
C ASN A 30 -23.12 -6.23 11.30
N LEU A 31 -23.54 -4.97 11.29
CA LEU A 31 -24.87 -4.53 10.85
C LEU A 31 -24.82 -3.99 9.41
N THR A 32 -24.57 -4.87 8.44
CA THR A 32 -25.01 -4.71 7.05
C THR A 32 -24.75 -6.03 6.33
N ASN A 33 -25.81 -6.81 6.06
CA ASN A 33 -25.95 -7.71 4.90
C ASN A 33 -27.27 -8.50 5.00
N GLU A 34 -28.38 -7.82 4.69
CA GLU A 34 -29.53 -8.46 4.07
C GLU A 34 -29.80 -7.73 2.76
N ILE A 35 -29.55 -8.41 1.65
CA ILE A 35 -30.44 -8.59 0.50
C ILE A 35 -29.79 -9.67 -0.37
N LYS A 36 -30.35 -10.87 -0.30
CA LYS A 36 -30.17 -11.95 -1.27
C LYS A 36 -30.94 -11.60 -2.55
N GLY A 37 -30.39 -12.00 -3.69
CA GLY A 37 -31.10 -12.03 -4.96
C GLY A 37 -30.28 -12.77 -6.01
N ASP A 38 -30.42 -14.10 -6.02
CA ASP A 38 -30.00 -14.99 -7.11
C ASP A 38 -30.62 -14.56 -8.44
N GLN A 39 -29.89 -14.69 -9.55
CA GLN A 39 -30.32 -15.55 -10.67
C GLN A 39 -29.25 -15.67 -11.76
N LYS A 40 -29.03 -16.93 -12.15
CA LYS A 40 -28.19 -17.44 -13.23
C LYS A 40 -29.13 -18.09 -14.24
N THR A 41 -29.03 -17.73 -15.53
CA THR A 41 -29.37 -18.55 -16.71
C THR A 41 -28.93 -17.76 -17.95
N SER A 42 -27.90 -18.17 -18.71
CA SER A 42 -27.89 -19.22 -19.74
C SER A 42 -29.03 -19.08 -20.74
N ASN A 43 -28.70 -18.75 -22.00
CA ASN A 43 -29.40 -19.22 -23.18
C ASN A 43 -28.45 -19.20 -24.40
N ASP A 44 -28.04 -20.40 -24.79
CA ASP A 44 -27.53 -20.73 -26.12
C ASP A 44 -28.67 -20.60 -27.14
N VAL A 45 -28.40 -19.96 -28.29
CA VAL A 45 -29.18 -20.17 -29.52
C VAL A 45 -28.22 -20.30 -30.69
N LYS A 46 -28.09 -21.53 -31.20
CA LYS A 46 -27.60 -21.82 -32.55
C LYS A 46 -28.64 -21.40 -33.57
N ASN A 47 -28.20 -20.83 -34.70
CA ASN A 47 -28.89 -21.02 -35.97
C ASN A 47 -27.89 -21.01 -37.14
N ASP A 48 -27.92 -22.11 -37.88
CA ASP A 48 -27.19 -22.36 -39.12
C ASP A 48 -27.68 -21.45 -40.26
N LYS A 49 -26.76 -21.07 -41.15
CA LYS A 49 -26.96 -21.13 -42.62
C LYS A 49 -25.64 -20.94 -43.37
N LYS A 50 -25.23 -22.01 -44.04
CA LYS A 50 -24.21 -22.06 -45.10
C LYS A 50 -24.68 -21.29 -46.33
N ILE A 51 -23.82 -20.45 -46.91
CA ILE A 51 -23.76 -20.15 -48.34
C ILE A 51 -22.29 -20.06 -48.74
N ASP A 52 -21.85 -20.96 -49.62
CA ASP A 52 -20.50 -21.05 -50.19
C ASP A 52 -20.27 -19.99 -51.27
N LYS A 53 -19.14 -19.26 -51.22
CA LYS A 53 -18.48 -18.69 -52.39
C LYS A 53 -16.97 -18.74 -52.23
N LYS A 54 -16.35 -19.47 -53.16
CA LYS A 54 -14.91 -19.69 -53.32
C LYS A 54 -14.25 -18.41 -53.85
N SER A 55 -13.21 -17.93 -53.17
CA SER A 55 -12.28 -16.90 -53.63
C SER A 55 -10.91 -17.27 -53.11
N ASP A 56 -9.99 -17.57 -54.03
CA ASP A 56 -8.60 -17.83 -53.73
C ASP A 56 -7.97 -16.61 -53.05
N ASN A 57 -7.36 -16.84 -51.89
CA ASN A 57 -6.36 -15.99 -51.28
C ASN A 57 -5.56 -16.87 -50.32
N GLU A 58 -4.30 -17.13 -50.64
CA GLU A 58 -3.34 -17.71 -49.70
C GLU A 58 -3.04 -16.68 -48.59
N THR A 59 -4.02 -16.45 -47.70
CA THR A 59 -3.76 -15.82 -46.43
C THR A 59 -3.03 -16.81 -45.56
N LYS A 60 -1.71 -16.59 -45.40
CA LYS A 60 -0.88 -17.23 -44.39
C LYS A 60 -1.64 -17.19 -43.06
N LYS A 61 -2.11 -18.35 -42.61
CA LYS A 61 -2.92 -18.50 -41.40
C LYS A 61 -2.05 -18.04 -40.23
N ILE A 62 -2.26 -16.82 -39.74
CA ILE A 62 -1.61 -16.36 -38.52
C ILE A 62 -2.22 -17.18 -37.40
N GLU A 63 -1.47 -18.13 -36.87
CA GLU A 63 -1.90 -18.86 -35.68
C GLU A 63 -2.08 -17.83 -34.56
N PRO A 64 -3.25 -17.80 -33.91
CA PRO A 64 -3.46 -16.91 -32.79
C PRO A 64 -2.45 -17.28 -31.70
N VAL A 65 -1.57 -16.33 -31.38
CA VAL A 65 -0.65 -16.46 -30.24
C VAL A 65 -1.53 -16.55 -28.99
N MET A 66 -1.58 -17.76 -28.42
CA MET A 66 -2.21 -17.99 -27.13
C MET A 66 -1.35 -17.30 -26.08
N ILE A 67 -1.80 -16.13 -25.63
CA ILE A 67 -1.21 -15.47 -24.48
C ILE A 67 -1.58 -16.33 -23.27
N GLY A 68 -0.62 -17.12 -22.78
CA GLY A 68 -0.78 -17.89 -21.55
C GLY A 68 -1.20 -16.96 -20.41
N LYS A 69 -2.03 -17.48 -19.49
CA LYS A 69 -2.44 -16.72 -18.30
C LYS A 69 -1.18 -16.31 -17.54
N LEU A 70 -0.92 -15.00 -17.46
CA LEU A 70 0.21 -14.47 -16.72
C LEU A 70 0.05 -14.88 -15.24
N GLU A 71 1.08 -15.55 -14.72
CA GLU A 71 1.14 -15.85 -13.29
C GLU A 71 1.20 -14.54 -12.50
N ILE A 72 0.57 -14.55 -11.32
CA ILE A 72 0.63 -13.40 -10.42
C ILE A 72 2.11 -13.22 -10.04
N PRO A 73 2.68 -12.01 -10.21
CA PRO A 73 4.08 -11.78 -9.88
C PRO A 73 4.37 -12.18 -8.43
N SER A 74 5.46 -12.91 -8.22
CA SER A 74 5.92 -13.27 -6.88
C SER A 74 6.19 -12.01 -6.06
N LEU A 75 5.88 -12.05 -4.75
CA LEU A 75 6.22 -10.95 -3.84
C LEU A 75 7.71 -10.59 -3.89
N GLY A 76 8.58 -11.59 -4.08
CA GLY A 76 10.02 -11.35 -4.17
C GLY A 76 10.44 -10.59 -5.43
N SER A 77 9.57 -10.50 -6.44
CA SER A 77 9.81 -9.73 -7.66
C SER A 77 9.47 -8.25 -7.56
N ILE A 78 8.73 -7.87 -6.51
CA ILE A 78 8.33 -6.50 -6.29
C ILE A 78 9.58 -5.62 -6.18
N GLY A 79 9.56 -4.52 -6.92
CA GLY A 79 10.63 -3.55 -7.02
C GLY A 79 10.27 -2.45 -8.00
N VAL A 80 11.26 -1.68 -8.41
CA VAL A 80 11.15 -0.74 -9.53
C VAL A 80 12.27 -1.01 -10.52
N GLU A 81 12.09 -0.60 -11.77
CA GLU A 81 13.18 -0.62 -12.73
C GLU A 81 14.27 0.39 -12.31
N THR A 82 15.52 -0.08 -12.23
CA THR A 82 16.70 0.76 -11.92
C THR A 82 17.76 0.68 -13.01
N SER A 83 18.85 1.46 -12.87
CA SER A 83 19.99 1.35 -13.78
C SER A 83 20.72 0.01 -13.64
N LEU A 84 20.66 -0.62 -12.46
CA LEU A 84 21.17 -1.96 -12.22
C LEU A 84 20.43 -3.01 -13.08
N ASN A 85 19.11 -2.91 -13.19
CA ASN A 85 18.33 -3.81 -14.06
C ASN A 85 18.78 -3.73 -15.52
N LYS A 86 19.03 -2.53 -16.03
CA LYS A 86 19.50 -2.34 -17.41
C LYS A 86 20.88 -2.96 -17.66
N LYS A 87 21.72 -3.07 -16.63
CA LYS A 87 23.10 -3.58 -16.74
C LYS A 87 23.23 -5.07 -16.44
N LYS A 88 22.38 -5.60 -15.56
CA LYS A 88 22.49 -6.97 -15.02
C LYS A 88 21.29 -7.85 -15.33
N GLY A 89 20.21 -7.29 -15.89
CA GLY A 89 18.96 -8.02 -16.11
C GLY A 89 18.12 -8.12 -14.82
N LEU A 90 17.23 -9.10 -14.79
CA LEU A 90 16.32 -9.35 -13.67
C LEU A 90 16.81 -10.47 -12.73
N ASN A 91 17.86 -11.20 -13.08
CA ASN A 91 18.35 -12.38 -12.36
C ASN A 91 19.28 -12.05 -11.16
N LEU A 92 19.15 -10.85 -10.56
CA LEU A 92 20.02 -10.41 -9.46
C LEU A 92 20.00 -11.37 -8.27
N TRP A 93 18.83 -11.93 -7.94
CA TRP A 93 18.63 -12.78 -6.78
C TRP A 93 18.31 -14.24 -7.10
N SER A 94 18.09 -14.61 -8.38
CA SER A 94 17.53 -15.92 -8.74
C SER A 94 18.42 -17.12 -8.43
N ASN A 95 19.74 -16.89 -8.30
CA ASN A 95 20.71 -17.92 -7.90
C ASN A 95 20.87 -18.08 -6.39
N PHE A 96 20.22 -17.22 -5.58
CA PHE A 96 20.30 -17.29 -4.13
C PHE A 96 19.10 -18.03 -3.55
N THR A 97 19.28 -18.63 -2.36
CA THR A 97 18.14 -18.89 -1.47
C THR A 97 17.71 -17.58 -0.83
N ALA A 98 16.43 -17.46 -0.45
CA ALA A 98 15.93 -16.27 0.23
C ALA A 98 16.72 -16.00 1.52
N ASN A 99 17.09 -17.04 2.28
CA ASN A 99 17.89 -16.92 3.49
C ASN A 99 19.30 -16.39 3.23
N ASP A 100 19.97 -16.89 2.17
CA ASP A 100 21.29 -16.37 1.78
C ASP A 100 21.21 -14.91 1.32
N ALA A 101 20.20 -14.57 0.50
CA ALA A 101 19.99 -13.20 0.05
C ALA A 101 19.77 -12.26 1.23
N ILE A 102 18.91 -12.62 2.19
CA ILE A 102 18.68 -11.88 3.43
C ILE A 102 19.98 -11.72 4.23
N LYS A 103 20.75 -12.81 4.41
CA LYS A 103 22.02 -12.80 5.11
C LYS A 103 22.98 -11.79 4.48
N TYR A 104 23.18 -11.83 3.16
CA TYR A 104 24.07 -10.90 2.47
C TYR A 104 23.57 -9.46 2.52
N LEU A 105 22.26 -9.22 2.34
CA LEU A 105 21.66 -7.89 2.48
C LEU A 105 21.93 -7.30 3.88
N ASN A 106 21.87 -8.12 4.93
CA ASN A 106 22.12 -7.68 6.29
C ASN A 106 23.58 -7.36 6.58
N LEU A 107 24.53 -7.97 5.87
CA LEU A 107 25.96 -7.63 5.95
C LEU A 107 26.30 -6.29 5.30
N LEU A 108 25.44 -5.79 4.39
CA LEU A 108 25.68 -4.52 3.73
C LEU A 108 25.43 -3.34 4.69
N PRO A 109 26.31 -2.33 4.72
CA PRO A 109 26.14 -1.15 5.56
C PRO A 109 24.92 -0.34 5.10
N ASN A 110 24.22 0.29 6.06
CA ASN A 110 23.08 1.14 5.75
C ASN A 110 23.55 2.47 5.13
N LYS A 111 24.57 3.09 5.73
CA LYS A 111 25.12 4.38 5.28
C LYS A 111 26.62 4.29 5.04
N ILE A 112 27.06 4.82 3.91
CA ILE A 112 28.47 4.88 3.51
C ILE A 112 28.82 6.25 2.94
N SER A 113 30.10 6.62 3.04
CA SER A 113 30.60 7.93 2.62
C SER A 113 30.62 8.10 1.09
N SER A 114 30.88 7.01 0.35
CA SER A 114 30.89 7.04 -1.11
C SER A 114 29.48 7.14 -1.67
N ARG A 115 29.17 8.27 -2.33
CA ARG A 115 27.87 8.50 -2.99
C ARG A 115 27.57 7.47 -4.07
N SER A 116 28.56 7.14 -4.90
CA SER A 116 28.39 6.17 -5.99
C SER A 116 28.07 4.78 -5.44
N TYR A 117 28.75 4.36 -4.38
CA TYR A 117 28.47 3.06 -3.77
C TYR A 117 27.14 3.07 -3.02
N GLN A 118 26.77 4.18 -2.34
CA GLN A 118 25.46 4.30 -1.69
C GLN A 118 24.32 4.17 -2.71
N ARG A 119 24.46 4.87 -3.85
CA ARG A 119 23.51 4.78 -4.95
C ARG A 119 23.39 3.34 -5.46
N PHE A 120 24.51 2.65 -5.68
CA PHE A 120 24.49 1.24 -6.08
C PHE A 120 23.74 0.37 -5.08
N LEU A 121 24.01 0.49 -3.77
CA LEU A 121 23.30 -0.27 -2.74
C LEU A 121 21.79 0.02 -2.75
N ASN A 122 21.41 1.30 -2.90
CA ASN A 122 20.00 1.68 -3.00
C ASN A 122 19.33 1.05 -4.23
N GLU A 123 20.03 1.00 -5.37
CA GLU A 123 19.54 0.29 -6.56
C GLU A 123 19.43 -1.22 -6.32
N VAL A 124 20.37 -1.86 -5.62
CA VAL A 124 20.28 -3.28 -5.22
C VAL A 124 19.01 -3.53 -4.39
N TYR A 125 18.70 -2.66 -3.43
CA TYR A 125 17.51 -2.81 -2.59
C TYR A 125 16.21 -2.50 -3.36
N ALA A 126 16.22 -1.58 -4.32
CA ALA A 126 15.02 -1.13 -5.02
C ALA A 126 14.66 -1.94 -6.28
N SER A 127 15.64 -2.59 -6.92
CA SER A 127 15.48 -3.23 -8.23
C SER A 127 14.40 -4.30 -8.24
N THR A 128 13.53 -4.28 -9.23
CA THR A 128 12.70 -5.45 -9.56
C THR A 128 13.60 -6.60 -10.03
N SER A 129 13.20 -7.84 -9.77
CA SER A 129 14.05 -9.00 -10.08
C SER A 129 13.24 -10.29 -10.13
N GLU A 130 13.81 -11.33 -10.72
CA GLU A 130 13.43 -12.69 -10.37
C GLU A 130 13.72 -12.92 -8.89
N PRO A 131 12.77 -13.51 -8.15
CA PRO A 131 12.91 -13.69 -6.73
C PRO A 131 13.98 -14.76 -6.43
N PRO A 132 14.61 -14.74 -5.24
CA PRO A 132 15.42 -15.87 -4.81
C PRO A 132 14.56 -17.12 -4.61
N LYS A 133 15.20 -18.29 -4.49
CA LYS A 133 14.51 -19.56 -4.20
C LYS A 133 14.07 -19.59 -2.75
N GLY A 134 12.82 -19.93 -2.48
CA GLY A 134 12.30 -20.06 -1.12
C GLY A 134 10.79 -20.20 -1.09
N ASN A 135 10.25 -20.54 0.08
CA ASN A 135 8.81 -20.57 0.32
C ASN A 135 8.23 -19.15 0.51
N SER A 136 6.90 -19.03 0.57
CA SER A 136 6.20 -17.74 0.66
C SER A 136 6.66 -16.86 1.84
N ASP A 137 6.95 -17.46 2.99
CA ASP A 137 7.38 -16.72 4.18
C ASP A 137 8.81 -16.21 4.06
N GLU A 138 9.71 -17.04 3.53
CA GLU A 138 11.10 -16.64 3.26
C GLU A 138 11.14 -15.50 2.22
N ILE A 139 10.32 -15.60 1.17
CA ILE A 139 10.21 -14.57 0.13
C ILE A 139 9.64 -13.26 0.69
N SER A 140 8.63 -13.37 1.57
CA SER A 140 8.10 -12.19 2.27
C SER A 140 9.17 -11.54 3.15
N LYS A 141 9.98 -12.33 3.85
CA LYS A 141 11.06 -11.82 4.72
C LYS A 141 12.17 -11.16 3.91
N PHE A 142 12.47 -11.71 2.74
CA PHE A 142 13.39 -11.12 1.78
C PHE A 142 12.91 -9.74 1.31
N LEU A 143 11.64 -9.63 0.90
CA LEU A 143 11.06 -8.33 0.52
C LEU A 143 11.08 -7.34 1.70
N GLU A 144 10.65 -7.76 2.89
CA GLU A 144 10.66 -6.93 4.09
C GLU A 144 12.07 -6.39 4.40
N THR A 145 13.09 -7.23 4.27
CA THR A 145 14.50 -6.83 4.49
C THR A 145 14.90 -5.70 3.54
N ARG A 146 14.52 -5.79 2.26
CA ARG A 146 14.78 -4.73 1.27
C ARG A 146 14.05 -3.43 1.62
N LEU A 147 12.79 -3.51 2.05
CA LEU A 147 12.02 -2.33 2.48
C LEU A 147 12.66 -1.64 3.69
N VAL A 148 13.10 -2.42 4.69
CA VAL A 148 13.82 -1.88 5.86
C VAL A 148 15.10 -1.18 5.44
N LYS A 149 15.89 -1.78 4.54
CA LYS A 149 17.12 -1.15 4.03
C LYS A 149 16.83 0.17 3.30
N LEU A 150 15.79 0.22 2.48
CA LEU A 150 15.38 1.47 1.82
C LEU A 150 14.93 2.54 2.82
N ALA A 151 14.16 2.16 3.83
CA ALA A 151 13.69 3.06 4.89
C ALA A 151 14.86 3.65 5.69
N LEU A 152 15.80 2.80 6.13
CA LEU A 152 17.00 3.21 6.86
C LEU A 152 17.90 4.13 6.04
N ASN A 153 17.90 3.97 4.72
CA ASN A 153 18.68 4.78 3.79
C ASN A 153 17.96 6.04 3.32
N GLY A 154 16.76 6.33 3.86
CA GLY A 154 15.95 7.49 3.49
C GLY A 154 15.52 7.49 2.02
N GLN A 155 15.41 6.32 1.39
CA GLN A 155 15.06 6.17 -0.02
C GLN A 155 13.54 6.16 -0.23
N THR A 156 12.88 7.22 0.22
CA THR A 156 11.42 7.37 0.24
C THR A 156 10.79 7.15 -1.15
N ASP A 157 11.36 7.72 -2.21
CA ASP A 157 10.82 7.60 -3.57
C ASP A 157 10.74 6.16 -4.05
N TYR A 158 11.79 5.37 -3.79
CA TYR A 158 11.78 3.93 -4.09
C TYR A 158 10.82 3.19 -3.19
N LEU A 159 10.87 3.48 -1.90
CA LEU A 159 10.07 2.80 -0.90
C LEU A 159 8.57 2.95 -1.17
N ILE A 160 8.08 4.14 -1.46
CA ILE A 160 6.66 4.39 -1.74
C ILE A 160 6.19 3.69 -3.01
N LYS A 161 7.00 3.71 -4.07
CA LYS A 161 6.71 2.97 -5.32
C LYS A 161 6.64 1.46 -5.12
N ILE A 162 7.41 0.93 -4.18
CA ILE A 162 7.41 -0.51 -3.87
C ILE A 162 6.23 -0.86 -2.96
N ILE A 163 5.98 -0.06 -1.91
CA ILE A 163 4.90 -0.30 -0.96
C ILE A 163 3.51 -0.23 -1.61
N SER A 164 3.35 0.61 -2.64
CA SER A 164 2.09 0.71 -3.39
C SER A 164 1.71 -0.62 -4.05
N GLN A 165 2.69 -1.46 -4.40
CA GLN A 165 2.50 -2.77 -5.05
C GLN A 165 2.23 -3.91 -4.05
N LEU A 166 2.42 -3.69 -2.74
CA LEU A 166 2.20 -4.73 -1.73
C LEU A 166 0.72 -5.14 -1.67
N PRO A 167 0.40 -6.41 -1.37
CA PRO A 167 -0.98 -6.82 -1.17
C PRO A 167 -1.55 -6.20 0.11
N ASP A 168 -2.88 -6.10 0.16
CA ASP A 168 -3.59 -5.66 1.35
C ASP A 168 -3.77 -6.84 2.31
N SER A 169 -2.87 -6.96 3.28
CA SER A 169 -2.94 -7.96 4.34
C SER A 169 -2.28 -7.46 5.65
N PRO A 170 -2.67 -8.01 6.81
CA PRO A 170 -2.08 -7.67 8.11
C PRO A 170 -0.54 -7.66 8.13
N LYS A 171 0.10 -8.58 7.38
CA LYS A 171 1.56 -8.69 7.26
C LYS A 171 2.21 -7.39 6.74
N TRP A 172 1.53 -6.65 5.89
CA TRP A 172 2.06 -5.45 5.23
C TRP A 172 1.49 -4.15 5.80
N GLU A 173 0.67 -4.21 6.85
CA GLU A 173 -0.02 -3.04 7.41
C GLU A 173 0.97 -1.91 7.75
N ARG A 174 2.08 -2.23 8.41
CA ARG A 174 3.13 -1.25 8.77
C ARG A 174 3.58 -0.42 7.57
N TRP A 175 3.78 -1.07 6.44
CA TRP A 175 4.21 -0.40 5.21
C TRP A 175 3.09 0.40 4.59
N LYS A 176 1.84 -0.10 4.64
CA LYS A 176 0.67 0.68 4.20
C LYS A 176 0.45 1.94 5.06
N LYS A 177 0.69 1.88 6.37
CA LYS A 177 0.71 3.08 7.23
C LYS A 177 1.75 4.08 6.75
N TRP A 178 2.96 3.61 6.44
CA TRP A 178 4.05 4.44 5.91
C TRP A 178 3.66 5.13 4.59
N TYR A 179 2.97 4.42 3.70
CA TYR A 179 2.44 4.99 2.46
C TYR A 179 1.46 6.13 2.73
N VAL A 180 0.50 5.93 3.63
CA VAL A 180 -0.50 6.95 3.97
C VAL A 180 0.14 8.17 4.61
N ILE A 181 1.01 7.97 5.60
CA ILE A 181 1.74 9.05 6.28
C ILE A 181 2.53 9.87 5.26
N HIS A 182 3.25 9.22 4.35
CA HIS A 182 4.00 9.90 3.30
C HIS A 182 3.11 10.81 2.45
N HIS A 183 1.97 10.30 1.98
CA HIS A 183 1.07 11.06 1.12
C HIS A 183 0.49 12.29 1.84
N PHE A 184 0.12 12.16 3.11
CA PHE A 184 -0.25 13.34 3.91
C PHE A 184 0.90 14.33 4.07
N LEU A 185 2.13 13.87 4.31
CA LEU A 185 3.29 14.76 4.48
C LEU A 185 3.62 15.58 3.21
N VAL A 186 3.40 14.99 2.03
CA VAL A 186 3.59 15.69 0.75
C VAL A 186 2.32 16.40 0.26
N LYS A 187 1.27 16.45 1.09
CA LYS A 187 -0.05 17.05 0.79
C LYS A 187 -0.76 16.43 -0.41
N ASP A 188 -0.49 15.16 -0.67
CA ASP A 188 -1.27 14.35 -1.60
C ASP A 188 -2.42 13.67 -0.85
N ASP A 189 -3.32 14.52 -0.35
CA ASP A 189 -4.46 14.11 0.48
C ASP A 189 -5.40 13.19 -0.31
N THR A 190 -5.49 13.37 -1.63
CA THR A 190 -6.32 12.55 -2.52
C THR A 190 -5.88 11.09 -2.50
N ASN A 191 -4.59 10.81 -2.76
CA ASN A 191 -4.09 9.43 -2.75
C ASN A 191 -4.05 8.83 -1.35
N ALA A 192 -3.78 9.64 -0.31
CA ALA A 192 -3.86 9.18 1.07
C ALA A 192 -5.29 8.71 1.41
N CYS A 193 -6.29 9.55 1.15
CA CYS A 193 -7.67 9.26 1.50
C CYS A 193 -8.28 8.15 0.64
N LEU A 194 -7.93 8.07 -0.65
CA LEU A 194 -8.30 6.93 -1.49
C LEU A 194 -7.72 5.63 -0.93
N LYS A 195 -6.47 5.64 -0.47
CA LYS A 195 -5.88 4.44 0.14
C LYS A 195 -6.63 4.07 1.41
N ILE A 196 -6.92 5.03 2.29
CA ILE A 196 -7.64 4.79 3.55
C ILE A 196 -9.03 4.21 3.29
N SER A 197 -9.83 4.79 2.38
CA SER A 197 -11.19 4.32 2.09
C SER A 197 -11.22 2.86 1.62
N ASN A 198 -10.24 2.47 0.80
CA ASN A 198 -10.12 1.10 0.28
C ASN A 198 -9.67 0.10 1.34
N THR A 199 -9.12 0.60 2.45
CA THR A 199 -8.29 -0.17 3.36
C THR A 199 -8.88 -0.24 4.78
N ILE A 200 -9.74 0.70 5.16
CA ILE A 200 -10.32 0.80 6.51
C ILE A 200 -11.15 -0.43 6.91
N LYS A 201 -11.78 -1.12 5.95
CA LYS A 201 -12.52 -2.36 6.22
C LYS A 201 -11.60 -3.53 6.58
N ASN A 202 -10.33 -3.46 6.19
CA ASN A 202 -9.36 -4.54 6.36
C ASN A 202 -8.46 -4.36 7.59
N TYR A 203 -8.48 -3.18 8.22
CA TYR A 203 -7.64 -2.89 9.39
C TYR A 203 -8.42 -2.09 10.43
N ASP A 204 -8.42 -2.57 11.67
CA ASP A 204 -9.17 -1.93 12.77
C ASP A 204 -8.29 -1.06 13.69
N SER A 205 -6.99 -0.93 13.38
CA SER A 205 -6.08 -0.20 14.27
C SER A 205 -6.45 1.29 14.39
N ILE A 206 -6.22 1.87 15.57
CA ILE A 206 -6.51 3.28 15.90
C ILE A 206 -5.95 4.24 14.84
N PHE A 207 -4.80 3.90 14.26
CA PHE A 207 -4.19 4.64 13.15
C PHE A 207 -5.18 4.87 11.99
N TRP A 208 -5.87 3.82 11.52
CA TRP A 208 -6.76 3.91 10.37
C TRP A 208 -8.02 4.69 10.71
N LYS A 209 -8.53 4.56 11.94
CA LYS A 209 -9.66 5.37 12.45
C LYS A 209 -9.31 6.87 12.47
N LYS A 210 -8.15 7.24 13.02
CA LYS A 210 -7.64 8.62 13.00
C LYS A 210 -7.44 9.15 11.59
N ALA A 211 -6.83 8.35 10.72
CA ALA A 211 -6.60 8.73 9.33
C ALA A 211 -7.92 8.92 8.55
N ASN A 212 -8.92 8.07 8.80
CA ASN A 212 -10.25 8.21 8.21
C ASN A 212 -10.96 9.48 8.68
N LEU A 213 -10.91 9.76 9.98
CA LEU A 213 -11.46 11.00 10.53
C LEU A 213 -10.81 12.24 9.87
N LEU A 214 -9.49 12.24 9.72
CA LEU A 214 -8.78 13.30 9.00
C LEU A 214 -9.29 13.43 7.54
N CYS A 215 -9.51 12.31 6.85
CA CYS A 215 -10.05 12.32 5.49
C CYS A 215 -11.46 12.88 5.39
N LEU A 216 -12.38 12.52 6.31
CA LEU A 216 -13.73 13.10 6.36
C LEU A 216 -13.67 14.62 6.50
N ILE A 217 -12.76 15.13 7.34
CA ILE A 217 -12.54 16.56 7.54
C ILE A 217 -12.01 17.23 6.27
N LEU A 218 -11.00 16.64 5.62
CA LEU A 218 -10.41 17.14 4.38
C LEU A 218 -11.42 17.17 3.23
N GLN A 219 -12.28 16.16 3.15
CA GLN A 219 -13.37 16.02 2.17
C GLN A 219 -14.62 16.85 2.51
N ARG A 220 -14.59 17.62 3.60
CA ARG A 220 -15.72 18.46 4.09
C ARG A 220 -16.98 17.68 4.49
N ASN A 221 -16.87 16.39 4.76
CA ASN A 221 -17.96 15.61 5.36
C ASN A 221 -17.98 15.78 6.89
N LEU A 222 -18.31 17.00 7.33
CA LEU A 222 -18.17 17.40 8.74
C LEU A 222 -19.17 16.72 9.67
N SER A 223 -20.37 16.38 9.17
CA SER A 223 -21.38 15.69 9.99
C SER A 223 -20.88 14.31 10.41
N GLU A 224 -20.36 13.54 9.46
CA GLU A 224 -19.79 12.22 9.74
C GLU A 224 -18.49 12.35 10.54
N ALA A 225 -17.64 13.33 10.24
CA ALA A 225 -16.44 13.60 11.01
C ALA A 225 -16.74 13.87 12.49
N ASN A 226 -17.72 14.72 12.81
CA ASN A 226 -18.14 15.02 14.18
C ASN A 226 -18.61 13.75 14.90
N PHE A 227 -19.48 12.96 14.27
CA PHE A 227 -19.97 11.72 14.86
C PHE A 227 -18.83 10.73 15.16
N ILE A 228 -17.94 10.49 14.19
CA ILE A 228 -16.80 9.60 14.38
C ILE A 228 -15.85 10.12 15.46
N TYR A 229 -15.62 11.43 15.50
CA TYR A 229 -14.80 12.06 16.52
C TYR A 229 -15.38 11.87 17.93
N ASP A 230 -16.67 12.11 18.12
CA ASP A 230 -17.35 11.91 19.41
C ASP A 230 -17.28 10.45 19.88
N VAL A 231 -17.51 9.50 18.96
CA VAL A 231 -17.37 8.06 19.25
C VAL A 231 -15.95 7.73 19.69
N MET A 232 -14.94 8.15 18.91
CA MET A 232 -13.53 7.89 19.23
C MET A 232 -13.10 8.51 20.57
N ARG A 233 -13.59 9.71 20.89
CA ARG A 233 -13.35 10.39 22.16
C ARG A 233 -13.98 9.64 23.32
N SER A 234 -15.24 9.21 23.18
CA SER A 234 -15.94 8.45 24.23
C SER A 234 -15.26 7.11 24.58
N GLN A 235 -14.56 6.53 23.60
CA GLN A 235 -13.81 5.28 23.73
C GLN A 235 -12.34 5.50 24.14
N ASN A 236 -11.92 6.75 24.40
CA ASN A 236 -10.55 7.10 24.74
C ASN A 236 -9.51 6.61 23.71
N LEU A 237 -9.84 6.70 22.41
CA LEU A 237 -8.97 6.27 21.30
C LEU A 237 -8.07 7.39 20.75
N LEU A 238 -8.25 8.61 21.21
CA LEU A 238 -7.53 9.79 20.75
C LEU A 238 -6.44 10.16 21.75
N ASP A 239 -5.32 10.68 21.24
CA ASP A 239 -4.31 11.32 22.10
C ASP A 239 -4.58 12.83 22.13
N ASP A 240 -4.16 13.49 23.21
CA ASP A 240 -4.41 14.93 23.44
C ASP A 240 -3.98 15.82 22.27
N THR A 241 -2.89 15.45 21.57
CA THR A 241 -2.36 16.24 20.46
C THR A 241 -3.29 16.14 19.25
N PHE A 242 -3.76 14.93 18.93
CA PHE A 242 -4.72 14.70 17.87
C PHE A 242 -6.08 15.32 18.21
N GLU A 243 -6.57 15.15 19.44
CA GLU A 243 -7.84 15.73 19.91
C GLU A 243 -7.83 17.26 19.75
N THR A 244 -6.79 17.92 20.27
CA THR A 244 -6.61 19.38 20.15
C THR A 244 -6.60 19.85 18.69
N LEU A 245 -5.98 19.08 17.79
CA LEU A 245 -5.95 19.40 16.37
C LEU A 245 -7.35 19.34 15.76
N ILE A 246 -8.09 18.27 16.02
CA ILE A 246 -9.43 18.07 15.47
C ILE A 246 -10.40 19.11 16.03
N ASP A 247 -10.38 19.36 17.34
CA ASP A 247 -11.17 20.42 17.98
C ASP A 247 -10.93 21.77 17.31
N LYS A 248 -9.67 22.12 17.07
CA LYS A 248 -9.34 23.38 16.40
C LYS A 248 -9.92 23.45 14.99
N ILE A 249 -9.79 22.39 14.19
CA ILE A 249 -10.29 22.36 12.81
C ILE A 249 -11.83 22.42 12.75
N LEU A 250 -12.51 21.72 13.66
CA LEU A 250 -13.97 21.66 13.70
C LEU A 250 -14.58 22.94 14.29
N ASN A 251 -13.95 23.54 15.30
CA ASN A 251 -14.42 24.76 15.97
C ASN A 251 -14.04 26.06 15.24
N GLU A 252 -12.89 26.14 14.56
CA GLU A 252 -12.54 27.33 13.74
C GLU A 252 -13.57 27.61 12.65
N LYS A 253 -14.31 26.60 12.18
CA LYS A 253 -15.34 26.76 11.14
C LYS A 253 -16.72 27.16 11.66
N GLN A 254 -16.96 27.17 12.96
CA GLN A 254 -18.18 27.79 13.50
C GLN A 254 -18.10 29.34 13.48
N LEU A 255 -16.89 29.91 13.43
CA LEU A 255 -16.66 31.37 13.44
C LEU A 255 -16.91 32.06 12.08
N GLU A 256 -16.95 31.34 10.96
CA GLU A 256 -17.30 31.91 9.65
C GLU A 256 -18.82 32.10 9.44
N LYS A 257 -19.67 31.68 10.40
CA LYS A 257 -21.13 31.85 10.34
C LYS A 257 -21.68 33.06 11.11
N PHE A 258 -20.83 33.90 11.68
CA PHE A 258 -21.26 35.17 12.28
C PHE A 258 -20.47 36.33 11.68
N GLN A 259 -20.96 36.84 10.55
CA GLN A 259 -20.79 38.25 10.21
C GLN A 259 -22.19 38.84 9.98
N PHE A 260 -22.48 39.86 10.79
CA PHE A 260 -23.72 40.61 10.90
C PHE A 260 -24.12 41.29 9.59
#